data_AF-A0A917DQ88-F1
#
_entry.id   AF-A0A917DQ88-F1
#
_cell.length_a   1.000
_cell.length_b   1.000
_cell.length_c   1.000
_cell.angle_alpha   90.00
_cell.angle_beta   90.00
_cell.angle_gamma   90.00
#
_symmetry.space_group_name_H-M   'P 1'
#
loop_
_entity.id
_entity.type
_entity.pdbx_description
1 polymer ?
#
loop_
_entity_poly.entity_id
_entity_poly.type
_entity_poly.pdbx_seq_one_letter_code
_entity_poly.pdbx_strand_id
1 'polypeptide(L)'
;MDKLSETWMVDGTIDFEAKKYTLLAYLQKVKLYFDNNKIYPQLSDLFFHYNNLVSFKTNKNYLKDHFPKRLSGIQIESLELIYEEMIADNNLMQEIEEIIHYASQRFENAISVGSEIYDFVESKLAITPVGIIPLKLDEGYFFLSNGKRSTRVYSYKLTLFERHSEKYRSLSSTFISEWERNFVNSYENIKINLIKQQKHLPNPAVYSIETDLTFPLEETLLPVAKRTLVQHISR
;
A
#
# COMPACT_ATOMS: atom_id res chain seq x y z
N MET A 1 7.72 -15.79 -1.73
CA MET A 1 7.67 -14.76 -0.66
C MET A 1 6.80 -15.36 0.43
N ASP A 2 7.36 -15.69 1.58
CA ASP A 2 6.57 -16.30 2.67
C ASP A 2 5.75 -15.19 3.34
N LYS A 3 4.55 -14.97 2.82
CA LYS A 3 3.55 -14.14 3.49
C LYS A 3 3.09 -14.88 4.73
N LEU A 4 2.87 -14.12 5.81
CA LEU A 4 2.14 -14.64 6.94
C LEU A 4 0.74 -15.03 6.46
N SER A 5 0.27 -16.22 6.83
CA SER A 5 -1.08 -16.67 6.44
C SER A 5 -2.12 -15.64 6.89
N GLU A 6 -3.17 -15.46 6.11
CA GLU A 6 -4.27 -14.55 6.48
C GLU A 6 -4.94 -14.97 7.79
N THR A 7 -4.90 -16.27 8.09
CA THR A 7 -5.47 -16.96 9.26
C THR A 7 -4.40 -17.51 10.21
N TRP A 8 -3.17 -16.98 10.16
CA TRP A 8 -2.02 -17.49 10.92
C TRP A 8 -2.24 -17.68 12.43
N MET A 9 -3.18 -16.95 13.03
CA MET A 9 -3.52 -17.06 14.46
C MET A 9 -4.17 -18.40 14.80
N VAL A 10 -4.95 -18.94 13.85
CA VAL A 10 -5.80 -20.13 14.06
C VAL A 10 -5.33 -21.33 13.25
N ASP A 11 -4.44 -21.15 12.27
CA ASP A 11 -3.93 -22.24 11.45
C ASP A 11 -3.03 -23.20 12.23
N GLY A 12 -3.32 -24.50 12.25
CA GLY A 12 -2.47 -25.50 12.92
C GLY A 12 -2.58 -25.43 14.44
N THR A 13 -1.50 -25.74 15.18
CA THR A 13 -1.53 -25.73 16.65
C THR A 13 -1.69 -24.30 17.18
N ILE A 14 -2.79 -24.07 17.91
CA ILE A 14 -3.07 -22.82 18.61
C ILE A 14 -2.33 -22.89 19.95
N ASP A 15 -1.05 -22.54 19.90
CA ASP A 15 -0.16 -22.44 21.06
C ASP A 15 0.52 -21.07 21.06
N PHE A 16 0.46 -20.36 22.18
CA PHE A 16 0.99 -18.99 22.29
C PHE A 16 2.46 -18.90 21.88
N GLU A 17 3.30 -19.85 22.29
CA GLU A 17 4.74 -19.81 22.00
C GLU A 17 5.00 -19.98 20.49
N ALA A 18 4.37 -20.99 19.87
CA ALA A 18 4.50 -21.25 18.44
C ALA A 18 4.06 -20.04 17.60
N LYS A 19 2.93 -19.43 17.95
CA LYS A 19 2.39 -18.23 17.28
C LYS A 19 3.29 -17.02 17.48
N LYS A 20 3.82 -16.83 18.69
CA LYS A 20 4.79 -15.78 19.00
C LYS A 20 6.04 -15.90 18.13
N TYR A 21 6.64 -17.09 18.00
CA TYR A 21 7.82 -17.27 17.14
C TYR A 21 7.51 -17.02 15.66
N THR A 22 6.36 -17.50 15.18
CA THR A 22 5.90 -17.26 13.81
C THR A 22 5.79 -15.76 13.51
N LEU A 23 5.17 -15.00 14.42
CA LEU A 23 5.05 -13.56 14.31
C LEU A 23 6.41 -12.85 14.35
N LEU A 24 7.29 -13.23 15.28
CA LEU A 24 8.63 -12.64 15.39
C LEU A 24 9.46 -12.86 14.12
N ALA A 25 9.42 -14.07 13.55
CA ALA A 25 10.09 -14.38 12.30
C ALA A 25 9.56 -13.53 11.13
N TYR A 26 8.24 -13.35 11.06
CA TYR A 26 7.61 -12.47 10.06
C TYR A 26 8.05 -11.01 10.23
N LEU A 27 7.97 -10.46 11.45
CA LEU A 27 8.33 -9.07 11.72
C LEU A 27 9.82 -8.80 11.52
N GLN A 28 10.69 -9.78 11.77
CA GLN A 28 12.12 -9.68 11.47
C GLN A 28 12.36 -9.54 9.95
N LYS A 29 11.63 -10.29 9.12
CA LYS A 29 11.68 -10.14 7.66
C LYS A 29 11.18 -8.77 7.24
N VAL A 30 10.06 -8.30 7.78
CA VAL A 30 9.52 -6.96 7.49
C VAL A 30 10.53 -5.87 7.83
N LYS A 31 11.19 -5.97 9.00
CA LYS A 31 12.24 -5.05 9.39
C LYS A 31 13.38 -4.98 8.36
N LEU A 32 13.83 -6.13 7.84
CA LEU A 32 14.86 -6.16 6.80
C LEU A 32 14.45 -5.36 5.55
N TYR A 33 13.18 -5.41 5.14
CA TYR A 33 12.68 -4.61 4.02
C TYR A 33 12.69 -3.11 4.35
N PHE A 34 12.24 -2.74 5.55
CA PHE A 34 12.24 -1.35 6.02
C PHE A 34 13.65 -0.77 6.14
N ASP A 35 14.60 -1.54 6.65
CA ASP A 35 16.02 -1.15 6.73
C ASP A 35 16.62 -0.86 5.33
N ASN A 36 16.05 -1.45 4.27
CA ASN A 36 16.41 -1.20 2.87
C ASN A 36 15.51 -0.15 2.18
N ASN A 37 14.75 0.63 2.94
CA ASN A 37 13.77 1.61 2.44
C ASN A 37 12.74 1.00 1.47
N LYS A 38 12.37 -0.29 1.63
CA LYS A 38 11.33 -0.97 0.84
C LYS A 38 10.05 -1.08 1.67
N ILE A 39 9.09 -0.21 1.40
CA ILE A 39 7.88 -0.07 2.24
C ILE A 39 6.77 -1.02 1.78
N TYR A 40 6.56 -1.15 0.47
CA TYR A 40 5.51 -1.96 -0.12
C TYR A 40 6.09 -3.25 -0.73
N PRO A 41 5.37 -4.38 -0.62
CA PRO A 41 4.01 -4.54 -0.09
C PRO A 41 3.89 -4.65 1.44
N GLN A 42 5.00 -4.67 2.18
CA GLN A 42 5.05 -5.05 3.60
C GLN A 42 4.14 -4.20 4.49
N LEU A 43 4.12 -2.88 4.30
CA LEU A 43 3.25 -1.99 5.08
C LEU A 43 1.76 -2.31 4.86
N SER A 44 1.37 -2.64 3.62
CA SER A 44 -0.02 -3.02 3.32
C SER A 44 -0.38 -4.38 3.94
N ASP A 45 0.54 -5.33 3.93
CA ASP A 45 0.35 -6.63 4.58
C ASP A 45 0.26 -6.47 6.12
N LEU A 46 1.05 -5.58 6.75
CA LEU A 46 0.93 -5.25 8.17
C LEU A 46 -0.45 -4.70 8.54
N PHE A 47 -0.94 -3.69 7.80
CA PHE A 47 -2.27 -3.12 8.02
C PHE A 47 -3.37 -4.19 7.87
N PHE A 48 -3.24 -5.08 6.90
CA PHE A 48 -4.18 -6.18 6.70
C PHE A 48 -4.24 -7.10 7.94
N HIS A 49 -3.10 -7.60 8.42
CA HIS A 49 -3.09 -8.48 9.60
C HIS A 49 -3.55 -7.77 10.88
N TYR A 50 -3.18 -6.50 11.08
CA TYR A 50 -3.66 -5.70 12.20
C TYR A 50 -5.19 -5.53 12.17
N ASN A 51 -5.75 -5.19 11.00
CA ASN A 51 -7.20 -5.04 10.86
C ASN A 51 -7.94 -6.37 11.09
N ASN A 52 -7.35 -7.51 10.69
CA ASN A 52 -7.90 -8.83 10.99
C ASN A 52 -7.93 -9.09 12.51
N LEU A 53 -6.86 -8.76 13.23
CA LEU A 53 -6.80 -8.87 14.70
C LEU A 53 -7.86 -8.02 15.39
N VAL A 54 -7.97 -6.75 15.00
CA VAL A 54 -8.96 -5.82 15.56
C VAL A 54 -10.38 -6.30 15.27
N SER A 55 -10.66 -6.71 14.03
CA SER A 55 -11.97 -7.22 13.63
C SER A 55 -12.36 -8.47 14.42
N PHE A 56 -11.41 -9.37 14.65
CA PHE A 56 -11.63 -10.55 15.49
C PHE A 56 -11.92 -10.17 16.95
N LYS A 57 -11.18 -9.20 17.51
CA LYS A 57 -11.36 -8.74 18.89
C LYS A 57 -12.70 -8.03 19.12
N THR A 58 -13.15 -7.17 18.19
CA THR A 58 -14.37 -6.37 18.37
C THR A 58 -15.65 -7.18 18.11
N ASN A 59 -15.60 -8.17 17.21
CA ASN A 59 -16.80 -8.88 16.76
C ASN A 59 -16.95 -10.25 17.41
N LYS A 60 -16.94 -10.31 18.74
CA LYS A 60 -17.17 -11.54 19.54
C LYS A 60 -18.52 -12.25 19.28
N ASN A 61 -19.43 -11.72 18.45
CA ASN A 61 -20.77 -12.29 18.20
C ASN A 61 -21.29 -12.11 16.75
N TYR A 62 -20.55 -11.46 15.84
CA TYR A 62 -21.07 -11.01 14.52
C TYR A 62 -20.12 -11.37 13.35
N LEU A 63 -19.62 -12.61 13.34
CA LEU A 63 -18.52 -13.03 12.48
C LEU A 63 -18.90 -13.54 11.08
N LYS A 64 -20.15 -13.98 10.84
CA LYS A 64 -20.53 -14.53 9.53
C LYS A 64 -20.48 -13.52 8.37
N ASP A 65 -20.76 -12.24 8.64
CA ASP A 65 -20.96 -11.24 7.58
C ASP A 65 -19.76 -10.32 7.30
N HIS A 66 -18.71 -10.37 8.13
CA HIS A 66 -17.66 -9.33 8.15
C HIS A 66 -16.22 -9.83 7.98
N PHE A 67 -16.02 -11.11 7.64
CA PHE A 67 -14.68 -11.59 7.29
C PHE A 67 -14.10 -10.80 6.10
N PRO A 68 -12.79 -10.48 6.12
CA PRO A 68 -12.14 -9.77 5.04
C PRO A 68 -12.42 -10.43 3.68
N LYS A 69 -12.91 -9.66 2.70
CA LYS A 69 -13.19 -10.14 1.32
C LYS A 69 -11.98 -10.73 0.57
N ARG A 70 -10.79 -10.70 1.19
CA ARG A 70 -9.55 -11.29 0.64
C ARG A 70 -9.38 -12.76 1.02
N LEU A 71 -10.09 -13.23 2.05
CA LEU A 71 -10.07 -14.62 2.46
C LEU A 71 -10.71 -15.49 1.37
N SER A 72 -10.11 -16.65 1.12
CA SER A 72 -10.72 -17.67 0.27
C SER A 72 -11.87 -18.36 0.99
N GLY A 73 -12.85 -18.92 0.26
CA GLY A 73 -13.99 -19.64 0.87
C GLY A 73 -13.57 -20.70 1.89
N ILE A 74 -12.54 -21.48 1.56
CA ILE A 74 -11.95 -22.49 2.46
C ILE A 74 -11.39 -21.88 3.76
N GLN A 75 -10.80 -20.68 3.70
CA GLN A 75 -10.26 -20.01 4.88
C GLN A 75 -11.37 -19.47 5.78
N ILE A 76 -12.47 -19.01 5.18
CA ILE A 76 -13.67 -18.57 5.91
C ILE A 76 -14.30 -19.75 6.64
N GLU A 77 -14.52 -20.88 5.95
CA GLU A 77 -15.04 -22.12 6.55
C GLU A 77 -14.15 -22.60 7.70
N SER A 78 -12.82 -22.57 7.52
CA SER A 78 -11.87 -22.95 8.57
C SER A 78 -11.97 -22.03 9.80
N LEU A 79 -12.06 -20.72 9.59
CA LEU A 79 -12.23 -19.75 10.67
C LEU A 79 -13.56 -19.93 11.41
N GLU A 80 -14.64 -20.22 10.69
CA GLU A 80 -15.97 -20.44 11.27
C GLU A 80 -16.00 -21.69 12.16
N LEU A 81 -15.43 -22.80 11.69
CA LEU A 81 -15.37 -24.06 12.46
C LEU A 81 -14.57 -23.89 13.76
N ILE A 82 -13.38 -23.30 13.68
CA ILE A 82 -12.54 -23.10 14.87
C ILE A 82 -13.26 -22.15 15.83
N TYR A 83 -13.96 -21.14 15.33
CA TYR A 83 -14.73 -20.22 16.18
C TYR A 83 -15.91 -20.91 16.90
N GLU A 84 -16.62 -21.83 16.24
CA GLU A 84 -17.66 -22.64 16.89
C GLU A 84 -17.08 -23.51 18.02
N GLU A 85 -15.89 -24.09 17.81
CA GLU A 85 -15.15 -24.83 18.84
C GLU A 85 -14.67 -23.92 19.98
N MET A 86 -14.25 -22.68 19.69
CA MET A 86 -13.78 -21.70 20.68
C MET A 86 -14.86 -21.27 21.67
N ILE A 87 -16.11 -21.07 21.24
CA ILE A 87 -17.21 -20.72 22.15
C ILE A 87 -17.46 -21.85 23.16
N ALA A 88 -17.15 -23.08 22.79
CA ALA A 88 -17.30 -24.25 23.65
C ALA A 88 -16.13 -24.43 24.65
N ASP A 89 -14.95 -23.85 24.39
CA ASP A 89 -13.74 -24.02 25.21
C ASP A 89 -13.16 -22.68 25.72
N ASN A 90 -13.35 -22.43 27.01
CA ASN A 90 -12.84 -21.22 27.69
C ASN A 90 -11.31 -21.11 27.72
N ASN A 91 -10.57 -22.22 27.71
CA ASN A 91 -9.10 -22.18 27.79
C ASN A 91 -8.50 -21.77 26.45
N LEU A 92 -9.00 -22.34 25.34
CA LEU A 92 -8.58 -21.96 23.99
C LEU A 92 -8.88 -20.48 23.70
N MET A 93 -10.02 -19.98 24.17
CA MET A 93 -10.37 -18.56 24.02
C MET A 93 -9.36 -17.64 24.72
N GLN A 94 -8.94 -17.97 25.94
CA GLN A 94 -7.95 -17.17 26.68
C GLN A 94 -6.61 -17.13 25.93
N GLU A 95 -6.14 -18.27 25.42
CA GLU A 95 -4.88 -18.35 24.70
C GLU A 95 -4.89 -17.50 23.41
N ILE A 96 -6.00 -17.52 22.67
CA ILE A 96 -6.16 -16.68 21.48
C ILE A 96 -6.21 -15.19 21.85
N GLU A 97 -6.89 -14.82 22.92
CA GLU A 97 -6.89 -13.43 23.40
C GLU A 97 -5.48 -12.95 23.74
N GLU A 98 -4.66 -13.80 24.37
CA GLU A 98 -3.24 -13.52 24.64
C GLU A 98 -2.43 -13.34 23.35
N ILE A 99 -2.60 -14.24 22.37
CA ILE A 99 -1.97 -14.14 21.05
C ILE A 99 -2.35 -12.82 20.37
N ILE A 100 -3.64 -12.48 20.36
CA ILE A 100 -4.16 -11.26 19.71
C ILE A 100 -3.61 -10.03 20.41
N HIS A 101 -3.61 -9.99 21.74
CA HIS A 101 -3.10 -8.86 22.49
C HIS A 101 -1.61 -8.64 22.19
N TYR A 102 -0.81 -9.71 22.28
CA TYR A 102 0.61 -9.67 21.96
C TYR A 102 0.88 -9.24 20.53
N ALA A 103 0.15 -9.81 19.57
CA ALA A 103 0.34 -9.52 18.16
C ALA A 103 -0.04 -8.09 17.80
N SER A 104 -1.17 -7.60 18.30
CA SER A 104 -1.70 -6.26 17.99
C SER A 104 -0.69 -5.17 18.33
N GLN A 105 -0.10 -5.23 19.52
CA GLN A 105 0.93 -4.28 19.95
C GLN A 105 2.17 -4.28 19.03
N ARG A 106 2.57 -5.47 18.56
CA ARG A 106 3.74 -5.60 17.68
C ARG A 106 3.46 -5.14 16.25
N PHE A 107 2.28 -5.44 15.72
CA PHE A 107 1.84 -4.91 14.43
C PHE A 107 1.73 -3.39 14.46
N GLU A 108 1.14 -2.81 15.50
CA GLU A 108 1.05 -1.35 15.67
C GLU A 108 2.42 -0.68 15.67
N ASN A 109 3.39 -1.22 16.42
CA ASN A 109 4.77 -0.74 16.40
C ASN A 109 5.41 -0.83 15.00
N ALA A 110 5.25 -1.96 14.31
CA ALA A 110 5.80 -2.13 12.97
C ALA A 110 5.13 -1.20 11.93
N ILE A 111 3.83 -0.96 12.07
CA ILE A 111 3.07 -0.01 11.26
C ILE A 111 3.56 1.42 11.51
N SER A 112 3.81 1.80 12.76
CA SER A 112 4.38 3.12 13.11
C SER A 112 5.71 3.33 12.38
N VAL A 113 6.64 2.36 12.49
CA VAL A 113 7.94 2.44 11.81
C VAL A 113 7.77 2.55 10.29
N GLY A 114 6.93 1.73 9.68
CA GLY A 114 6.68 1.80 8.23
C GLY A 114 6.01 3.10 7.79
N SER A 115 5.16 3.67 8.64
CA SER A 115 4.49 4.96 8.39
C SER A 115 5.47 6.13 8.52
N GLU A 116 6.39 6.10 9.49
CA GLU A 116 7.45 7.10 9.60
C GLU A 116 8.35 7.14 8.36
N ILE A 117 8.71 5.96 7.81
CA ILE A 117 9.47 5.89 6.55
C ILE A 117 8.62 6.44 5.39
N TYR A 118 7.33 6.11 5.34
CA TYR A 118 6.42 6.65 4.32
C TYR A 118 6.34 8.18 4.39
N ASP A 119 6.10 8.74 5.56
CA ASP A 119 5.99 10.18 5.81
C ASP A 119 7.30 10.89 5.47
N PHE A 120 8.43 10.27 5.80
CA PHE A 120 9.75 10.79 5.42
C PHE A 120 9.89 10.87 3.90
N VAL A 121 9.58 9.81 3.15
CA VAL A 121 9.65 9.80 1.69
C VAL A 121 8.70 10.85 1.11
N GLU A 122 7.45 10.89 1.58
CA GLU A 122 6.45 11.85 1.12
C GLU A 122 6.90 13.30 1.34
N SER A 123 7.51 13.61 2.49
CA SER A 123 8.05 14.96 2.78
C SER A 123 9.18 15.40 1.83
N LYS A 124 9.82 14.45 1.15
CA LYS A 124 10.92 14.68 0.20
C LYS A 124 10.46 14.66 -1.26
N LEU A 125 9.17 14.51 -1.52
CA LEU A 125 8.58 14.60 -2.86
C LEU A 125 8.08 16.02 -3.12
N ALA A 126 8.61 16.63 -4.17
CA ALA A 126 8.10 17.87 -4.71
C ALA A 126 7.22 17.56 -5.92
N ILE A 127 5.93 17.93 -5.86
CA ILE A 127 5.01 17.84 -6.99
C ILE A 127 4.84 19.22 -7.61
N THR A 128 5.17 19.34 -8.88
CA THR A 128 5.04 20.59 -9.64
C THR A 128 4.28 20.34 -10.94
N PRO A 129 3.33 21.21 -11.32
CA PRO A 129 2.66 21.09 -12.61
C PRO A 129 3.59 21.53 -13.75
N VAL A 130 3.61 20.76 -14.83
CA VAL A 130 4.43 21.06 -16.02
C VAL A 130 3.57 21.83 -17.02
N GLY A 131 3.78 23.15 -17.07
CA GLY A 131 3.06 24.07 -17.94
C GLY A 131 1.58 24.20 -17.57
N ILE A 132 0.72 24.39 -18.58
CA ILE A 132 -0.72 24.61 -18.38
C ILE A 132 -1.41 23.30 -17.99
N ILE A 133 -2.20 23.34 -16.92
CA ILE A 133 -3.03 22.23 -16.45
C ILE A 133 -4.44 22.35 -17.06
N PRO A 134 -5.01 21.28 -17.65
CA PRO A 134 -6.39 21.27 -18.13
C PRO A 134 -7.41 21.28 -16.98
N LEU A 135 -8.67 21.57 -17.31
CA LEU A 135 -9.80 21.46 -16.37
C LEU A 135 -10.11 20.01 -15.97
N LYS A 136 -9.80 19.04 -16.84
CA LYS A 136 -10.02 17.60 -16.58
C LYS A 136 -8.71 16.97 -16.08
N LEU A 137 -8.70 16.57 -14.81
CA LEU A 137 -7.52 16.00 -14.14
C LEU A 137 -7.56 14.47 -14.03
N ASP A 138 -8.64 13.85 -14.51
CA ASP A 138 -8.89 12.41 -14.37
C ASP A 138 -7.87 11.53 -15.10
N GLU A 139 -7.23 12.07 -16.13
CA GLU A 139 -6.25 11.35 -16.94
C GLU A 139 -5.15 12.29 -17.40
N GLY A 140 -3.92 11.77 -17.46
CA GLY A 140 -2.76 12.59 -17.77
C GLY A 140 -1.46 11.80 -17.65
N TYR A 141 -0.37 12.53 -17.46
CA TYR A 141 0.95 11.97 -17.27
C TYR A 141 1.58 12.48 -15.98
N PHE A 142 2.42 11.66 -15.36
CA PHE A 142 3.36 12.15 -14.36
C PHE A 142 4.76 11.71 -14.68
N PHE A 143 5.70 12.58 -14.36
CA PHE A 143 7.13 12.40 -14.52
C PHE A 143 7.72 12.09 -13.16
N LEU A 144 8.51 11.04 -13.06
CA LEU A 144 9.13 10.61 -11.81
C LEU A 144 10.65 10.67 -11.94
N SER A 145 11.28 11.44 -11.05
CA SER A 145 12.73 11.55 -10.93
C SER A 145 13.18 11.04 -9.57
N ASN A 146 14.20 10.17 -9.55
CA ASN A 146 14.70 9.47 -8.36
C ASN A 146 16.16 9.87 -8.06
N GLY A 147 16.41 11.16 -7.82
CA GLY A 147 17.76 11.70 -7.55
C GLY A 147 18.76 11.62 -8.72
N LYS A 148 18.35 11.10 -9.88
CA LYS A 148 19.16 10.97 -11.10
C LYS A 148 18.64 11.89 -12.20
N ARG A 149 19.45 12.10 -13.24
CA ARG A 149 19.03 12.84 -14.44
C ARG A 149 18.03 12.07 -15.32
N SER A 150 17.64 10.85 -14.96
CA SER A 150 16.63 10.06 -15.66
C SER A 150 15.22 10.41 -15.18
N THR A 151 14.34 10.76 -16.11
CA THR A 151 12.93 11.02 -15.88
C THR A 151 12.11 9.87 -16.46
N ARG A 152 11.32 9.20 -15.63
CA ARG A 152 10.38 8.16 -16.06
C ARG A 152 9.00 8.75 -16.28
N VAL A 153 8.38 8.43 -17.40
CA VAL A 153 7.06 8.92 -17.79
C VAL A 153 6.04 7.82 -17.61
N TYR A 154 4.99 8.13 -16.86
CA TYR A 154 3.84 7.27 -16.65
C TYR A 154 2.57 7.97 -17.10
N SER A 155 1.68 7.28 -17.81
CA SER A 155 0.28 7.71 -17.91
C SER A 155 -0.41 7.35 -16.62
N TYR A 156 -1.29 8.22 -16.13
CA TYR A 156 -2.18 7.91 -15.04
C TYR A 156 -3.64 8.08 -15.44
N LYS A 157 -4.50 7.28 -14.80
CA LYS A 157 -5.95 7.43 -14.87
C LYS A 157 -6.55 7.24 -13.49
N LEU A 158 -7.28 8.25 -13.04
CA LEU A 158 -8.06 8.24 -11.81
C LEU A 158 -9.35 7.45 -12.04
N THR A 159 -9.62 6.57 -11.09
CA THR A 159 -10.83 5.75 -11.04
C THR A 159 -11.49 6.00 -9.70
N LEU A 160 -12.76 6.37 -9.73
CA LEU A 160 -13.58 6.59 -8.54
C LEU A 160 -14.21 5.25 -8.15
N PHE A 161 -13.93 4.81 -6.93
CA PHE A 161 -14.57 3.66 -6.30
C PHE A 161 -15.39 4.16 -5.12
N GLU A 162 -16.64 3.72 -5.04
CA GLU A 162 -17.53 4.03 -3.92
C GLU A 162 -17.67 2.74 -3.08
N ARG A 163 -17.22 2.79 -1.82
CA ARG A 163 -17.35 1.66 -0.90
C ARG A 163 -17.91 2.16 0.43
N HIS A 164 -19.08 1.64 0.81
CA HIS A 164 -19.73 1.92 2.10
C HIS A 164 -19.69 3.40 2.50
N SER A 165 -20.21 4.30 1.64
CA SER A 165 -20.30 5.76 1.84
C SER A 165 -19.01 6.59 1.75
N GLU A 166 -17.85 5.97 1.52
CA GLU A 166 -16.59 6.70 1.26
C GLU A 166 -16.18 6.60 -0.21
N LYS A 167 -15.86 7.76 -0.81
CA LYS A 167 -15.38 7.88 -2.20
C LYS A 167 -13.86 7.78 -2.21
N TYR A 168 -13.36 6.63 -2.66
CA TYR A 168 -11.94 6.39 -2.83
C TYR A 168 -11.52 6.65 -4.27
N ARG A 169 -10.49 7.48 -4.47
CA ARG A 169 -9.83 7.65 -5.76
C ARG A 169 -8.64 6.71 -5.84
N SER A 170 -8.65 5.82 -6.82
CA SER A 170 -7.50 4.98 -7.14
C SER A 170 -6.83 5.48 -8.42
N LEU A 171 -5.51 5.45 -8.44
CA LEU A 171 -4.71 5.82 -9.60
C LEU A 171 -4.12 4.57 -10.24
N SER A 172 -4.59 4.28 -11.45
CA SER A 172 -3.93 3.32 -12.33
C SER A 172 -2.81 4.03 -13.08
N SER A 173 -1.66 3.38 -13.22
CA SER A 173 -0.52 3.95 -13.94
C SER A 173 0.08 2.93 -14.91
N THR A 174 0.51 3.40 -16.07
CA THR A 174 1.22 2.58 -17.06
C THR A 174 2.52 3.27 -17.41
N PHE A 175 3.63 2.52 -17.39
CA PHE A 175 4.93 3.02 -17.84
C PHE A 175 4.92 3.24 -19.35
N ILE A 176 5.45 4.38 -19.80
CA ILE A 176 5.49 4.74 -21.22
C ILE A 176 6.92 4.76 -21.73
N SER A 177 7.78 5.51 -21.05
CA SER A 177 9.14 5.78 -21.54
C SER A 177 10.04 6.33 -20.43
N GLU A 178 11.34 6.23 -20.64
CA GLU A 178 12.37 6.83 -19.80
C GLU A 178 13.19 7.80 -20.66
N TRP A 179 13.44 9.00 -20.13
CA TRP A 179 14.14 10.08 -20.80
C TRP A 179 15.31 10.56 -19.94
N GLU A 180 16.43 10.88 -20.56
CA GLU A 180 17.53 11.55 -19.87
C GLU A 180 17.40 13.08 -20.00
N ARG A 181 17.48 13.79 -18.87
CA ARG A 181 17.43 15.25 -18.80
C ARG A 181 18.69 15.86 -19.39
N ASN A 182 18.50 16.50 -20.54
CA ASN A 182 19.50 17.28 -21.26
C ASN A 182 18.87 18.63 -21.66
N PHE A 183 19.67 19.57 -22.17
CA PHE A 183 19.17 20.87 -22.65
C PHE A 183 18.05 20.77 -23.70
N VAL A 184 17.98 19.64 -24.43
CA VAL A 184 16.91 19.35 -25.41
C VAL A 184 15.68 18.70 -24.75
N ASN A 185 15.87 17.95 -23.67
CA ASN A 185 14.83 17.18 -22.99
C ASN A 185 14.39 17.87 -21.69
N SER A 186 13.87 19.10 -21.79
CA SER A 186 13.17 19.74 -20.67
C SER A 186 11.79 19.10 -20.44
N TYR A 187 11.18 19.32 -19.28
CA TYR A 187 9.85 18.78 -19.00
C TYR A 187 8.78 19.28 -19.97
N GLU A 188 8.89 20.53 -20.42
CA GLU A 188 8.02 21.13 -21.41
C GLU A 188 8.20 20.46 -22.78
N ASN A 189 9.44 20.20 -23.17
CA ASN A 189 9.74 19.52 -24.44
C ASN A 189 9.25 18.06 -24.42
N ILE A 190 9.40 17.36 -23.30
CA ILE A 190 8.86 16.01 -23.10
C ILE A 190 7.33 16.06 -23.22
N LYS A 191 6.66 17.02 -22.57
CA LYS A 191 5.20 17.22 -22.69
C LYS A 191 4.78 17.45 -24.15
N ILE A 192 5.47 18.31 -24.89
CA ILE A 192 5.17 18.57 -26.31
C ILE A 192 5.35 17.29 -27.14
N ASN A 193 6.39 16.49 -26.87
CA ASN A 193 6.61 15.23 -27.57
C ASN A 193 5.47 14.22 -27.30
N LEU A 194 5.04 14.12 -26.05
CA LEU A 194 3.92 13.25 -25.66
C LEU A 194 2.62 13.66 -26.36
N ILE A 195 2.32 14.96 -26.44
CA ILE A 195 1.12 15.45 -27.16
C ILE A 195 1.16 15.08 -28.65
N LYS A 196 2.34 15.13 -29.28
CA LYS A 196 2.50 14.75 -30.70
C LYS A 196 2.33 13.25 -30.92
N GLN A 197 2.86 12.43 -30.03
CA GLN A 197 2.80 10.97 -30.13
C GLN A 197 1.42 10.41 -29.74
N GLN A 198 0.80 10.99 -28.71
CA GLN A 198 -0.45 10.53 -28.10
C GLN A 198 -1.59 11.50 -28.40
N LYS A 199 -2.09 11.46 -29.64
CA LYS A 199 -3.17 12.33 -30.13
C LYS A 199 -4.50 12.18 -29.39
N HIS A 200 -4.68 11.11 -28.61
CA HIS A 200 -5.91 10.87 -27.85
C HIS A 200 -6.09 11.86 -26.68
N LEU A 201 -5.01 12.51 -26.23
CA LEU A 201 -5.00 13.45 -25.12
C LEU A 201 -4.29 14.75 -25.55
N PRO A 202 -5.00 15.67 -26.22
CA PRO A 202 -4.39 16.90 -26.77
C PRO A 202 -4.00 17.91 -25.69
N ASN A 203 -4.68 17.90 -24.53
CA ASN A 203 -4.34 18.73 -23.38
C ASN A 203 -4.27 17.88 -22.10
N PRO A 204 -3.19 17.10 -21.91
CA PRO A 204 -3.03 16.25 -20.74
C PRO A 204 -2.58 17.05 -19.52
N ALA A 205 -3.08 16.69 -18.35
CA ALA A 205 -2.51 17.13 -17.08
C ALA A 205 -1.15 16.45 -16.90
N VAL A 206 -0.10 17.25 -16.68
CA VAL A 206 1.26 16.73 -16.52
C VAL A 206 1.85 17.26 -15.22
N TYR A 207 2.32 16.35 -14.39
CA TYR A 207 2.95 16.65 -13.10
C TYR A 207 4.37 16.09 -13.07
N SER A 208 5.34 16.88 -12.62
CA SER A 208 6.68 16.39 -12.25
C SER A 208 6.73 16.11 -10.76
N ILE A 209 7.20 14.92 -10.44
CA ILE A 209 7.43 14.43 -9.09
C ILE A 209 8.94 14.22 -8.97
N GLU A 210 9.58 15.08 -8.18
CA GLU A 210 11.03 15.09 -8.00
C GLU A 210 11.41 14.79 -6.55
N THR A 211 12.51 14.08 -6.39
CA THR A 211 13.21 13.94 -5.12
C THR A 211 14.71 13.96 -5.37
N ASP A 212 15.45 14.58 -4.45
CA ASP A 212 16.92 14.62 -4.46
C ASP A 212 17.53 13.33 -3.91
N LEU A 213 16.73 12.50 -3.25
CA LEU A 213 17.16 11.24 -2.67
C LEU A 213 16.92 10.07 -3.63
N THR A 214 17.63 8.97 -3.41
CA THR A 214 17.44 7.73 -4.17
C THR A 214 16.71 6.70 -3.32
N PHE A 215 15.53 6.28 -3.76
CA PHE A 215 14.72 5.24 -3.12
C PHE A 215 14.48 4.04 -4.04
N PRO A 216 14.14 2.86 -3.50
CA PRO A 216 13.62 1.76 -4.30
C PRO A 216 12.38 2.20 -5.08
N LEU A 217 12.42 2.04 -6.41
CA LEU A 217 11.40 2.58 -7.29
C LEU A 217 10.05 1.90 -7.09
N GLU A 218 9.99 0.58 -7.27
CA GLU A 218 8.74 -0.17 -7.28
C GLU A 218 8.17 -0.34 -5.87
N GLU A 219 9.04 -0.56 -4.88
CA GLU A 219 8.64 -0.85 -3.52
C GLU A 219 8.33 0.40 -2.69
N THR A 220 8.80 1.59 -3.09
CA THR A 220 8.67 2.80 -2.27
C THR A 220 8.30 4.03 -3.08
N LEU A 221 9.17 4.48 -3.97
CA LEU A 221 9.00 5.78 -4.62
C LEU A 221 7.72 5.86 -5.46
N LEU A 222 7.46 4.86 -6.30
CA LEU A 222 6.31 4.81 -7.19
C LEU A 222 4.99 4.70 -6.41
N PRO A 223 4.83 3.78 -5.43
CA PRO A 223 3.64 3.74 -4.58
C PRO A 223 3.36 5.05 -3.84
N VAL A 224 4.39 5.67 -3.25
CA VAL A 224 4.24 6.94 -2.51
C VAL A 224 3.87 8.06 -3.47
N ALA A 225 4.61 8.22 -4.59
CA ALA A 225 4.34 9.23 -5.61
C ALA A 225 2.91 9.17 -6.14
N LYS A 226 2.37 7.96 -6.39
CA LYS A 226 0.97 7.78 -6.81
C LYS A 226 -0.01 8.29 -5.75
N ARG A 227 0.21 7.94 -4.47
CA ARG A 227 -0.66 8.36 -3.37
C ARG A 227 -0.63 9.88 -3.18
N THR A 228 0.55 10.48 -3.13
CA THR A 228 0.71 11.93 -2.98
C THR A 228 0.14 12.69 -4.18
N LEU A 229 0.27 12.16 -5.41
CA LEU A 229 -0.35 12.76 -6.60
C LEU A 229 -1.88 12.74 -6.53
N VAL A 230 -2.48 11.62 -6.11
CA VAL A 230 -3.95 11.54 -5.91
C VAL A 230 -4.42 12.57 -4.90
N GLN A 231 -3.70 12.73 -3.78
CA GLN A 231 -4.01 13.75 -2.79
C GLN A 231 -3.90 15.16 -3.38
N HIS A 232 -2.86 15.44 -4.17
CA HIS A 232 -2.65 16.74 -4.80
C HIS A 232 -3.76 17.09 -5.80
N ILE A 233 -4.23 16.13 -6.60
CA ILE A 233 -5.31 16.33 -7.59
C ILE A 233 -6.70 16.44 -6.92
N SER A 234 -6.84 15.91 -5.70
CA SER A 234 -8.13 15.87 -5.00
C SER A 234 -8.32 17.01 -4.00
N ARG A 235 -7.30 17.85 -3.79
CA ARG A 235 -7.39 19.12 -3.07
C ARG A 235 -7.98 20.20 -3.97
#